data_AF-A0A2M8PWP2-F1
#
_entry.id   AF-A0A2M8PWP2-F1
#
_cell.length_a   1.000
_cell.length_b   1.000
_cell.length_c   1.000
_cell.angle_alpha   90.00
_cell.angle_beta   90.00
_cell.angle_gamma   90.00
#
_symmetry.space_group_name_H-M   'P 1'
#
loop_
_entity.id
_entity.type
_entity.pdbx_description
1 polymer ?
#
loop_
_entity_poly.entity_id
_entity_poly.type
_entity_poly.pdbx_seq_one_letter_code
_entity_poly.pdbx_strand_id
1 'polypeptide(L)' 'RATMRAVLAAEPLAQVDYVSVAEAETLRECEGTLSGAVLLSMAVRIGRARLIDNLTLGTDRHFC' A
#
# COMPACT_ATOMS: atom_id res chain seq x y z
N ARG A 1 -5.88 4.90 -1.15
CA ARG A 1 -6.50 3.56 -0.89
C ARG A 1 -7.35 3.05 -2.05
N ALA A 2 -8.36 3.81 -2.54
CA ALA A 2 -9.27 3.35 -3.59
C ALA A 2 -8.54 2.86 -4.87
N THR A 3 -7.53 3.60 -5.35
CA THR A 3 -6.74 3.22 -6.52
C THR A 3 -6.04 1.88 -6.39
N MET A 4 -5.39 1.60 -5.25
CA MET A 4 -4.75 0.29 -4.99
C MET A 4 -5.78 -0.84 -5.07
N ARG A 5 -6.95 -0.65 -4.45
CA ARG A 5 -8.03 -1.64 -4.51
C ARG A 5 -8.55 -1.85 -5.93
N ALA A 6 -8.66 -0.78 -6.73
CA ALA A 6 -9.11 -0.88 -8.12
C ALA A 6 -8.09 -1.63 -9.00
N VAL A 7 -6.80 -1.39 -8.82
CA VAL A 7 -5.74 -2.13 -9.53
C VAL A 7 -5.76 -3.60 -9.15
N LEU A 8 -5.85 -3.92 -7.86
CA LEU A 8 -5.93 -5.32 -7.40
C LEU A 8 -7.20 -6.02 -7.89
N ALA A 9 -8.33 -5.31 -7.95
CA ALA A 9 -9.59 -5.86 -8.46
C ALA A 9 -9.56 -6.16 -9.97
N ALA A 10 -8.63 -5.56 -10.72
CA ALA A 10 -8.45 -5.87 -12.13
C ALA A 10 -7.74 -7.21 -12.38
N GLU A 11 -7.11 -7.80 -11.34
CA GLU A 11 -6.49 -9.12 -11.40
C GLU A 11 -7.41 -10.18 -10.75
N PRO A 12 -8.10 -11.04 -11.52
CA PRO A 12 -9.11 -11.96 -11.00
C PRO A 12 -8.58 -12.99 -10.00
N LEU A 13 -7.29 -13.32 -10.05
CA LEU A 13 -6.67 -14.28 -9.14
C LEU A 13 -6.23 -13.65 -7.80
N ALA A 14 -6.23 -12.32 -7.71
CA ALA A 14 -5.78 -11.60 -6.53
C ALA A 14 -6.88 -11.55 -5.45
N GLN A 15 -6.68 -12.29 -4.37
CA GLN A 15 -7.49 -12.17 -3.16
C GLN A 15 -6.81 -11.21 -2.19
N VAL A 16 -7.41 -10.04 -1.96
CA VAL A 16 -6.83 -9.00 -1.11
C VAL A 16 -7.02 -9.34 0.37
N ASP A 17 -5.92 -9.52 1.10
CA ASP A 17 -5.92 -9.70 2.56
C ASP A 17 -6.12 -8.33 3.24
N TYR A 18 -5.26 -7.36 2.90
CA TYR A 18 -5.37 -5.99 3.41
C TYR A 18 -4.71 -4.97 2.47
N VAL A 19 -5.17 -3.72 2.59
CA VAL A 19 -4.54 -2.53 2.00
C VAL A 19 -4.57 -1.43 3.07
N SER A 20 -3.39 -0.96 3.46
CA SER A 20 -3.20 0.03 4.51
C SER A 20 -2.36 1.23 4.03
N VAL A 21 -2.57 2.36 4.69
CA VAL A 21 -1.76 3.57 4.54
C VAL A 21 -1.41 4.04 5.95
N ALA A 22 -0.13 4.14 6.25
CA ALA A 22 0.36 4.55 7.55
C ALA A 22 1.45 5.62 7.42
N GLU A 23 1.71 6.37 8.50
CA GLU A 23 2.88 7.24 8.58
C GLU A 23 4.15 6.38 8.52
N ALA A 24 5.16 6.82 7.77
CA ALA A 24 6.34 6.00 7.53
C ALA A 24 7.17 5.73 8.80
N GLU A 25 7.17 6.66 9.76
CA GLU A 25 7.97 6.55 10.99
C GLU A 25 7.22 5.85 12.13
N THR A 26 5.95 6.22 12.33
CA THR A 26 5.17 5.77 13.49
C THR A 26 4.33 4.53 13.20
N LEU A 27 4.18 4.16 11.92
CA LEU A 27 3.26 3.12 11.44
C LEU A 27 1.80 3.35 11.87
N ARG A 28 1.47 4.58 12.28
CA ARG A 28 0.11 4.96 12.64
C ARG A 28 -0.73 5.06 11.37
N GLU A 29 -1.89 4.41 11.41
CA GLU A 29 -2.80 4.44 10.28
C GLU A 29 -3.27 5.87 9.97
N CYS A 30 -3.18 6.23 8.69
CA CYS A 30 -3.54 7.55 8.21
C CYS A 30 -4.93 7.59 7.57
N GLU A 31 -5.65 8.66 7.84
CA GLU A 31 -6.93 9.01 7.23
C GLU A 31 -6.92 10.45 6.72
N GLY A 32 -7.70 10.73 5.69
CA GLY A 32 -7.82 12.08 5.12
C GLY A 32 -6.58 12.54 4.34
N THR A 33 -6.28 13.84 4.46
CA THR A 33 -5.15 14.48 3.78
C THR A 33 -3.84 14.09 4.44
N LEU A 34 -2.95 13.50 3.67
CA LEU A 34 -1.66 13.01 4.15
C LEU A 34 -0.61 14.14 4.08
N SER A 35 0.23 14.24 5.10
CA SER A 35 1.41 15.11 5.11
C SER A 35 2.66 14.30 5.44
N GLY A 36 3.78 14.64 4.80
CA GLY A 36 5.05 13.95 5.00
C GLY A 36 5.12 12.58 4.34
N ALA A 37 6.06 11.76 4.84
CA ALA A 37 6.33 10.43 4.32
C ALA A 37 5.27 9.42 4.82
N VAL A 38 4.72 8.65 3.89
CA VAL A 38 3.71 7.62 4.18
C VAL A 38 4.11 6.28 3.61
N LEU A 39 3.82 5.21 4.34
CA LEU A 39 3.98 3.83 3.92
C LEU A 39 2.63 3.30 3.41
N LEU A 40 2.59 2.93 2.14
CA LEU A 40 1.52 2.14 1.55
C LEU A 40 1.88 0.67 1.71
N SER A 41 0.98 -0.11 2.31
CA SER A 41 1.19 -1.55 2.50
C SER A 41 0.03 -2.34 1.95
N MET A 42 0.32 -3.47 1.29
CA MET A 42 -0.69 -4.41 0.85
C MET A 42 -0.25 -5.86 1.04
N ALA A 43 -1.23 -6.73 1.23
CA ALA A 43 -1.05 -8.16 1.13
C ALA A 43 -2.14 -8.76 0.25
N VAL A 44 -1.72 -9.65 -0.64
CA VAL A 44 -2.59 -10.35 -1.58
C VAL A 44 -2.22 -11.82 -1.66
N ARG A 45 -3.20 -12.66 -1.91
CA ARG A 45 -3.00 -14.08 -2.19
C ARG A 45 -3.28 -14.34 -3.67
N ILE A 46 -2.34 -15.02 -4.32
CA ILE A 46 -2.49 -15.49 -5.70
C ILE A 46 -2.29 -17.01 -5.68
N GLY A 47 -3.41 -17.74 -5.79
CA GLY A 47 -3.43 -19.19 -5.56
C GLY A 47 -2.96 -19.53 -4.14
N ARG A 48 -1.81 -20.20 -4.02
CA ARG A 48 -1.19 -20.57 -2.73
C ARG A 48 -0.17 -19.56 -2.23
N ALA A 49 0.33 -18.68 -3.11
CA ALA A 49 1.33 -17.70 -2.75
C ALA A 49 0.68 -16.54 -1.99
N ARG A 50 1.31 -16.10 -0.90
CA ARG A 50 0.95 -14.87 -0.20
C ARG A 50 2.05 -13.86 -0.45
N LEU A 51 1.69 -12.77 -1.12
CA LEU A 51 2.59 -11.69 -1.49
C LEU A 51 2.30 -10.48 -0.61
N ILE A 52 3.35 -9.81 -0.19
CA ILE A 52 3.29 -8.51 0.46
C ILE A 52 4.05 -7.51 -0.39
N ASP A 53 3.58 -6.28 -0.41
CA ASP A 53 4.28 -5.17 -1.05
C ASP A 53 4.10 -3.91 -0.21
N ASN A 54 5.17 -3.14 -0.12
CA ASN A 54 5.27 -1.93 0.68
C ASN A 54 5.96 -0.85 -0.14
N LEU A 55 5.30 0.30 -0.28
CA LEU A 55 5.82 1.45 -1.01
C LEU A 55 5.77 2.68 -0.12
N THR A 56 6.92 3.34 0.05
CA THR A 56 6.97 4.62 0.75
C THR A 56 6.83 5.78 -0.24
N LEU A 57 5.93 6.72 0.05
CA LEU A 57 5.71 7.94 -0.71
C LEU A 57 6.10 9.16 0.12
N GLY A 58 6.54 10.23 -0.53
CA GLY A 58 6.92 11.48 0.14
C GLY A 58 8.30 11.47 0.79
N THR A 59 9.07 10.39 0.60
CA THR A 59 10.45 10.25 1.10
C THR A 59 11.52 10.82 0.19
N ASP A 60 11.21 11.23 -1.05
CA ASP A 60 12.26 11.53 -2.01
C ASP A 60 12.50 13.02 -2.31
N ARG A 61 13.65 13.48 -1.81
CA ARG A 61 14.46 14.58 -2.37
C ARG A 61 15.55 14.10 -3.34
N HIS A 62 15.53 12.83 -3.74
CA HIS A 62 16.57 12.17 -4.53
C HIS A 62 15.97 11.21 -5.58
N PHE A 63 15.10 11.72 -6.45
CA PHE A 63 15.04 11.17 -7.80
C PHE A 63 16.36 11.53 -8.51
N CYS A 64 17.28 10.58 -8.61
CA CYS A 64 18.41 10.61 -9.53
C CYS A 64 18.23 9.50 -10.58
#